data_AF-A0A845JWL0-F1
#
_entry.id   AF-A0A845JWL0-F1
#
_cell.length_a   1.000
_cell.length_b   1.000
_cell.length_c   1.000
_cell.angle_alpha   90.00
_cell.angle_beta   90.00
_cell.angle_gamma   90.00
#
_symmetry.space_group_name_H-M   'P 1'
#
loop_
_entity.id
_entity.type
_entity.pdbx_description
1 polymer ?
#
loop_
_entity_poly.entity_id
_entity_poly.type
_entity_poly.pdbx_seq_one_letter_code
_entity_poly.pdbx_strand_id
1 'polypeptide(L)'
;MKYAYYGFGCFIGFVCGMGINLIFYWLDQAGVKFAKYLIQTFGFFGEYLLELINALPIIGAGLGIVLVKLLFERELTEENDR
;
A
#
# COMPACT_ATOMS: atom_id res chain seq x y z
N MET A 1 -13.04 20.08 -9.61
CA MET A 1 -11.61 19.68 -9.81
C MET A 1 -11.32 18.26 -9.32
N LYS A 2 -12.04 17.27 -9.85
CA LYS A 2 -12.20 15.96 -9.20
C LYS A 2 -11.04 15.00 -9.46
N TYR A 3 -10.50 14.99 -10.68
CA TYR A 3 -9.39 14.11 -11.07
C TYR A 3 -8.06 14.42 -10.36
N ALA A 4 -7.82 15.67 -9.98
CA ALA A 4 -6.62 16.05 -9.25
C ALA A 4 -6.56 15.41 -7.85
N TYR A 5 -7.70 15.34 -7.14
CA TYR A 5 -7.78 14.71 -5.82
C TYR A 5 -7.56 13.19 -5.89
N TYR A 6 -8.18 12.51 -6.86
CA TYR A 6 -7.93 11.07 -7.08
C TYR A 6 -6.47 10.79 -7.46
N GLY A 7 -5.86 11.65 -8.29
CA GLY A 7 -4.44 11.56 -8.63
C GLY A 7 -3.54 11.73 -7.41
N PHE A 8 -3.84 12.70 -6.54
CA PHE A 8 -3.09 12.95 -5.31
C PHE A 8 -3.21 11.80 -4.30
N GLY A 9 -4.42 11.24 -4.16
CA GLY A 9 -4.67 10.06 -3.33
C GLY A 9 -3.94 8.81 -3.80
N CYS A 10 -3.96 8.56 -5.12
CA CYS A 10 -3.19 7.49 -5.73
C CYS A 10 -1.68 7.68 -5.50
N PHE A 11 -1.17 8.89 -5.69
CA PHE A 11 0.24 9.21 -5.52
C PHE A 11 0.70 9.01 -4.07
N ILE A 12 -0.06 9.51 -3.08
CA ILE A 12 0.26 9.33 -1.66
C ILE A 12 0.18 7.86 -1.26
N GLY A 13 -0.89 7.15 -1.68
CA GLY A 13 -1.04 5.72 -1.40
C GLY A 13 0.08 4.88 -1.98
N PHE A 14 0.52 5.21 -3.20
CA PHE A 14 1.63 4.54 -3.88
C PHE A 14 2.97 4.82 -3.20
N VAL A 15 3.29 6.07 -2.87
CA VAL A 15 4.53 6.44 -2.15
C VAL A 15 4.56 5.80 -0.76
N CYS A 16 3.42 5.78 -0.05
CA CYS A 16 3.29 5.12 1.24
C CYS A 16 3.52 3.61 1.13
N GLY A 17 2.84 2.95 0.18
CA GLY A 17 3.01 1.51 -0.06
C GLY A 17 4.42 1.14 -0.51
N MET A 18 5.06 1.98 -1.32
CA MET A 18 6.46 1.82 -1.73
C MET A 18 7.41 1.99 -0.53
N GLY A 19 7.16 2.96 0.35
CA GLY A 19 7.94 3.14 1.59
C GLY A 19 7.85 1.94 2.52
N ILE A 20 6.66 1.36 2.71
CA ILE A 20 6.49 0.15 3.53
C ILE A 20 7.21 -1.04 2.89
N ASN A 21 7.09 -1.23 1.58
CA ASN A 21 7.79 -2.28 0.85
C ASN A 21 9.32 -2.12 0.99
N LEU A 22 9.84 -0.89 0.91
CA LEU A 22 11.25 -0.59 1.11
C LEU A 22 11.73 -0.87 2.55
N ILE A 23 10.92 -0.53 3.55
CA ILE A 23 11.20 -0.86 4.96
C ILE A 23 11.28 -2.37 5.15
N PHE A 24 10.36 -3.14 4.56
CA PHE A 24 10.40 -4.60 4.60
C PHE A 24 11.60 -5.19 3.83
N TYR A 25 11.97 -4.60 2.69
CA TYR A 25 13.16 -4.99 1.95
C TYR A 25 14.43 -4.78 2.79
N TRP A 26 14.56 -3.63 3.46
CA TRP A 26 15.65 -3.37 4.39
C TRP A 26 15.58 -4.26 5.64
N LEU A 27 14.39 -4.62 6.12
CA LEU A 27 14.22 -5.53 7.25
C LEU A 27 14.71 -6.95 6.90
N ASP A 28 14.41 -7.43 5.69
CA ASP A 28 14.89 -8.73 5.19
C ASP A 28 16.42 -8.70 4.92
N GLN A 29 16.93 -7.56 4.43
CA GLN A 29 18.35 -7.36 4.18
C GLN A 29 19.19 -7.18 5.46
N ALA A 30 18.62 -6.56 6.51
CA ALA A 30 19.30 -6.22 7.78
C ALA A 30 19.53 -7.42 8.71
N GLY A 31 19.26 -8.65 8.26
CA GLY A 31 19.88 -9.83 8.88
C GLY A 31 18.99 -10.64 9.83
N VAL A 32 17.71 -10.33 9.94
CA VAL A 32 16.75 -11.39 10.23
C VAL A 32 16.46 -12.00 8.87
N LYS A 33 16.96 -13.20 8.55
CA LYS A 33 16.56 -13.91 7.33
C LYS A 33 15.08 -14.28 7.46
N PHE A 34 14.18 -13.32 7.54
CA PHE A 34 12.76 -13.49 7.81
C PHE A 34 12.17 -14.34 6.71
N ALA A 35 12.47 -14.04 5.44
CA ALA A 35 12.14 -14.90 4.31
C ALA A 35 12.60 -16.35 4.52
N LYS A 36 13.87 -16.56 4.89
CA LYS A 36 14.42 -17.91 5.07
C LYS A 36 13.84 -18.62 6.29
N TYR A 37 13.67 -17.93 7.42
CA TYR A 37 13.15 -18.47 8.68
C TYR A 37 11.65 -18.73 8.59
N LEU A 38 10.91 -17.89 7.87
CA LEU A 38 9.48 -18.03 7.62
C LEU A 38 9.22 -19.14 6.60
N ILE A 39 10.01 -19.27 5.53
CA ILE A 39 9.94 -20.43 4.63
C ILE A 39 10.32 -21.72 5.38
N GLN A 40 11.32 -21.69 6.26
CA GLN A 40 11.74 -22.88 7.01
C GLN A 40 10.73 -23.28 8.11
N THR A 41 10.02 -22.31 8.71
CA THR A 41 9.09 -22.54 9.83
C THR A 41 7.63 -22.70 9.38
N PHE A 42 7.23 -21.93 8.37
CA PHE A 42 5.85 -21.81 7.87
C PHE A 42 5.66 -22.35 6.44
N GLY A 43 6.73 -22.75 5.75
CA GLY A 43 6.66 -23.35 4.41
C GLY A 43 5.99 -22.43 3.40
N PHE A 44 4.92 -22.92 2.78
CA PHE A 44 4.11 -22.24 1.76
C PHE A 44 3.58 -20.86 2.23
N PHE A 45 3.31 -20.69 3.52
CA PHE A 45 2.81 -19.42 4.06
C PHE A 45 3.89 -18.32 4.05
N GLY A 46 5.18 -18.71 4.04
CA GLY A 46 6.31 -17.80 3.96
C GLY A 46 6.46 -17.16 2.57
N GLU A 47 6.29 -17.96 1.51
CA GLU A 47 6.23 -17.44 0.13
C GLU A 47 5.02 -16.52 -0.07
N TYR A 48 3.85 -16.90 0.46
CA TYR A 48 2.64 -16.08 0.36
C TYR A 48 2.80 -14.70 1.02
N LEU A 49 3.43 -14.63 2.19
CA LEU A 49 3.69 -13.36 2.89
C LEU A 49 4.68 -12.48 2.13
N LEU A 50 5.72 -13.07 1.51
CA LEU A 50 6.65 -12.36 0.65
C LEU A 50 5.96 -11.78 -0.58
N GLU A 51 5.10 -12.57 -1.23
CA GLU A 51 4.32 -12.12 -2.37
C GLU A 51 3.35 -11.00 -1.99
N LEU A 52 2.71 -11.09 -0.81
CA LEU A 52 1.83 -10.06 -0.26
C LEU A 52 2.59 -8.75 0.02
N ILE A 53 3.80 -8.83 0.60
CA ILE A 53 4.67 -7.67 0.83
C ILE A 53 5.13 -7.06 -0.50
N ASN A 54 5.39 -7.88 -1.52
CA ASN A 54 5.72 -7.39 -2.85
C ASN A 54 4.52 -6.71 -3.53
N ALA A 55 3.30 -7.20 -3.28
CA ALA A 55 2.05 -6.61 -3.76
C ALA A 55 1.57 -5.40 -2.94
N LEU A 56 2.16 -5.15 -1.76
CA LEU A 56 1.79 -4.07 -0.84
C LEU A 56 1.76 -2.66 -1.47
N PRO A 57 2.67 -2.28 -2.41
CA PRO A 57 2.59 -1.00 -3.11
C PRO A 57 1.31 -0.85 -3.93
N ILE A 58 0.86 -1.92 -4.57
CA ILE A 58 -0.37 -1.96 -5.38
C ILE A 58 -1.58 -1.87 -4.47
N ILE A 59 -1.57 -2.63 -3.37
CA ILE A 59 -2.63 -2.60 -2.35
C ILE A 59 -2.69 -1.21 -1.69
N GLY A 60 -1.53 -0.61 -1.39
CA GLY A 60 -1.40 0.73 -0.83
C GLY A 60 -1.90 1.82 -1.77
N ALA A 61 -1.63 1.72 -3.08
CA ALA A 61 -2.20 2.61 -4.07
C ALA A 61 -3.73 2.50 -4.13
N GLY A 62 -4.26 1.28 -4.16
CA GLY A 62 -5.71 1.03 -4.13
C GLY A 62 -6.38 1.59 -2.86
N LEU A 63 -5.79 1.33 -1.68
CA LEU A 63 -6.27 1.85 -0.41
C LEU A 63 -6.17 3.36 -0.32
N GLY A 64 -5.12 3.98 -0.86
CA GLY A 64 -4.97 5.44 -0.93
C GLY A 64 -6.06 6.10 -1.78
N ILE A 65 -6.42 5.48 -2.90
CA ILE A 65 -7.56 5.93 -3.73
C ILE A 65 -8.87 5.80 -2.96
N VAL A 66 -9.12 4.67 -2.30
CA VAL A 66 -10.34 4.44 -1.51
C VAL A 66 -10.44 5.42 -0.35
N LEU A 67 -9.32 5.71 0.34
CA LEU A 67 -9.28 6.62 1.47
C LEU A 67 -9.56 8.06 1.04
N VAL A 68 -8.97 8.52 -0.06
CA VAL A 68 -9.34 9.82 -0.64
C VAL A 68 -10.78 9.84 -1.11
N LYS A 69 -11.27 8.73 -1.69
CA LYS A 69 -12.67 8.65 -2.12
C LYS A 69 -13.65 8.81 -0.96
N LEU A 70 -13.40 8.15 0.18
CA LEU A 70 -14.24 8.25 1.38
C LEU A 70 -14.12 9.59 2.10
N LEU A 71 -12.89 10.14 2.19
CA LEU A 71 -12.64 11.39 2.91
C LEU A 71 -13.17 12.59 2.13
N PHE A 72 -12.87 12.64 0.83
CA PHE A 72 -13.30 13.71 -0.06
C PHE A 72 -14.68 13.45 -0.70
N GLU A 73 -15.35 12.32 -0.43
CA GLU A 73 -16.75 12.12 -0.85
C GLU A 73 -17.64 13.24 -0.32
N ARG A 74 -17.37 13.72 0.91
CA ARG A 74 -18.12 14.82 1.53
C ARG A 74 -17.86 16.15 0.83
N GLU A 75 -16.61 16.51 0.55
CA GLU A 75 -16.28 17.76 -0.15
C GLU A 75 -16.69 17.74 -1.64
N LEU A 76 -16.58 16.60 -2.33
CA LEU A 76 -17.00 16.44 -3.72
C LEU A 76 -18.52 16.49 -3.90
N THR A 77 -19.28 16.18 -2.84
CA THR A 77 -20.74 16.30 -2.81
C THR A 77 -21.18 17.75 -2.66
N GLU A 78 -20.47 18.56 -1.85
CA GLU A 78 -20.76 20.00 -1.70
C GLU A 78 -20.39 20.84 -2.95
N GLU A 79 -19.35 20.47 -3.72
CA GLU A 79 -19.01 21.15 -4.99
C GLU A 79 -20.03 20.85 -6.13
N ASN A 80 -20.94 19.88 -5.96
CA ASN A 80 -21.92 19.49 -6.97
C ASN A 80 -23.31 20.15 -6.78
N ASP A 81 -23.53 20.86 -5.67
CA ASP A 81 -24.79 21.53 -5.32
C ASP A 81 -24.70 23.07 -5.50
N ARG A 82 -23.73 23.56 -6.28
CA ARG A 82 -23.61 24.94 -6.76
C ARG A 82 -23.45 24.97 -8.27
#